data_AF-A0A7X0PCN2-F1
#
_entry.id   AF-A0A7X0PCN2-F1
#
_cell.length_a   1.000
_cell.length_b   1.000
_cell.length_c   1.000
_cell.angle_alpha   90.00
_cell.angle_beta   90.00
_cell.angle_gamma   90.00
#
_symmetry.space_group_name_H-M   'P 1'
#
loop_
_entity.id
_entity.type
_entity.pdbx_description
1 polymer ?
#
loop_
_entity_poly.entity_id
_entity_poly.type
_entity_poly.pdbx_seq_one_letter_code
_entity_poly.pdbx_strand_id
1 'polypeptide(L)'
;MSALAEIQRVGRALADCFGAFNRQEQVLREELALAQQGASAQANGLLERRTRRFLVDGFLRALGWDADDPTAIREEARSSSSTGDPLYFDYLGFAGSVRAPVLIVEAKGADIDAPKPRKGAVLSSLETARLLAKEIAIKKGATGSSGVTAEWRGYLEDLRTYVQSLDAAGRSTLRRVVITTGKWLVVFDDPMATFVADGLPDANSIHFFSSMESMQTEVEQIYLLLHRRCLVDDIPLTTSVADALRWMQSDHVDGYLRAVLVATTKSGARKRSYPTRSIYPALAIETGGRVFVVVDYDTPAVEEKMDVDDISYLLQAIQVKGSALESRMRSVIGAAATSKSLVAFAGLATSPTDTLMRERVTVEAGSSAARSGADPQVKRFVDTTGEVGVESEFVIVTGEAWFYKLNEPLGPECTYHLWRTAKDGGVTSDQVPMSYTSESFTQDAQVRHCAHGDHRAVRDHRCQLDGIETHLCCRACVFEQVCWGSDRSPLPCPAIQLSTVAVLGPAAL
;
A
#
# COMPACT_ATOMS: atom_id res chain seq x y z
N MET A 1 -20.92 -9.31 -5.24
CA MET A 1 -21.46 -10.42 -4.43
C MET A 1 -21.60 -9.91 -3.00
N SER A 2 -22.64 -10.31 -2.26
CA SER A 2 -22.80 -9.88 -0.88
C SER A 2 -21.81 -10.59 0.05
N ALA A 3 -21.39 -9.93 1.14
CA ALA A 3 -20.49 -10.52 2.13
C ALA A 3 -21.01 -11.87 2.67
N LEU A 4 -22.33 -11.99 2.87
CA LEU A 4 -22.97 -13.23 3.30
C LEU A 4 -22.74 -14.40 2.32
N ALA A 5 -22.80 -14.14 1.01
CA ALA A 5 -22.56 -15.18 0.00
C ALA A 5 -21.09 -15.63 -0.05
N GLU A 6 -20.16 -14.73 0.26
CA GLU A 6 -18.74 -15.04 0.38
C GLU A 6 -18.46 -15.85 1.66
N ILE A 7 -18.99 -15.42 2.82
CA ILE A 7 -18.89 -16.18 4.08
C ILE A 7 -19.41 -17.61 3.92
N GLN A 8 -20.59 -17.79 3.29
CA GLN A 8 -21.15 -19.11 3.02
C GLN A 8 -20.28 -19.96 2.09
N ARG A 9 -19.59 -19.34 1.13
CA ARG A 9 -18.65 -20.05 0.25
C ARG A 9 -17.42 -20.50 1.01
N VAL A 10 -16.85 -19.62 1.86
CA VAL A 10 -15.72 -19.95 2.73
C VAL A 10 -16.08 -21.09 3.67
N GLY A 11 -17.27 -21.05 4.30
CA GLY A 11 -17.76 -22.14 5.14
C GLY A 11 -17.81 -23.49 4.42
N ARG A 12 -18.39 -23.54 3.22
CA ARG A 12 -18.41 -24.77 2.41
C ARG A 12 -17.01 -25.25 2.06
N ALA A 13 -16.13 -24.36 1.60
CA ALA A 13 -14.76 -24.70 1.23
C ALA A 13 -13.96 -25.25 2.42
N LEU A 14 -14.12 -24.65 3.61
CA LEU A 14 -13.52 -25.16 4.83
C LEU A 14 -14.09 -26.55 5.21
N ALA A 15 -15.40 -26.75 5.05
CA ALA A 15 -16.04 -28.02 5.40
C ALA A 15 -15.55 -29.16 4.49
N ASP A 16 -15.41 -28.87 3.20
CA ASP A 16 -14.87 -29.79 2.21
C ASP A 16 -13.40 -30.13 2.50
N CYS A 17 -12.59 -29.12 2.86
CA CYS A 17 -11.20 -29.28 3.25
C CYS A 17 -11.06 -30.17 4.49
N PHE A 18 -11.81 -29.88 5.56
CA PHE A 18 -11.78 -30.67 6.80
C PHE A 18 -12.26 -32.11 6.55
N GLY A 19 -13.31 -32.28 5.74
CA GLY A 19 -13.81 -33.59 5.36
C GLY A 19 -12.79 -34.39 4.55
N ALA A 20 -12.06 -33.75 3.64
CA ALA A 20 -11.00 -34.40 2.86
C ALA A 20 -9.84 -34.83 3.76
N PHE A 21 -9.38 -33.96 4.66
CA PHE A 21 -8.33 -34.28 5.60
C PHE A 21 -8.72 -35.44 6.52
N ASN A 22 -9.92 -35.44 7.12
CA ASN A 22 -10.38 -36.53 7.98
C ASN A 22 -10.39 -37.90 7.29
N ARG A 23 -10.73 -37.94 5.99
CA ARG A 23 -10.68 -39.18 5.19
C ARG A 23 -9.24 -39.64 4.91
N GLN A 24 -8.33 -38.68 4.71
CA GLN A 24 -6.93 -38.97 4.39
C GLN A 24 -6.09 -39.23 5.65
N GLU A 25 -6.47 -38.70 6.80
CA GLU A 25 -5.68 -38.74 8.03
C GLU A 25 -5.33 -40.17 8.41
N GLN A 26 -6.29 -41.11 8.32
CA GLN A 26 -6.03 -42.50 8.65
C GLN A 26 -5.00 -43.14 7.69
N VAL A 27 -5.12 -42.88 6.38
CA VAL A 27 -4.16 -43.36 5.37
C VAL A 27 -2.78 -42.76 5.63
N LEU A 28 -2.71 -41.46 5.93
CA LEU A 28 -1.46 -40.77 6.25
C LEU A 28 -0.80 -41.35 7.50
N ARG A 29 -1.58 -41.72 8.53
CA ARG A 29 -1.09 -42.37 9.76
C ARG A 29 -0.56 -43.77 9.49
N GLU A 30 -1.26 -44.56 8.68
CA GLU A 30 -0.83 -45.91 8.29
C GLU A 30 0.48 -45.88 7.50
N GLU A 31 0.60 -44.98 6.52
CA GLU A 31 1.86 -44.75 5.78
C GLU A 31 3.01 -44.31 6.70
N LEU A 32 2.73 -43.44 7.68
CA LEU A 32 3.75 -42.95 8.61
C LEU A 32 4.21 -44.05 9.57
N ALA A 33 3.29 -44.88 10.06
CA ALA A 33 3.60 -46.04 10.90
C ALA A 33 4.48 -47.06 10.17
N LEU A 34 4.29 -47.22 8.86
CA LEU A 34 5.16 -48.04 8.01
C LEU A 34 6.55 -47.40 7.80
N ALA A 35 6.63 -46.09 7.67
CA ALA A 35 7.89 -45.36 7.50
C ALA A 35 8.72 -45.23 8.81
N GLN A 36 8.06 -45.15 9.97
CA GLN A 36 8.68 -44.99 11.29
C GLN A 36 9.42 -46.24 11.80
N GLN A 37 9.30 -47.39 11.12
CA GLN A 37 10.14 -48.57 11.42
C GLN A 37 11.64 -48.36 11.11
N GLY A 38 12.07 -47.16 10.66
CA GLY A 38 13.47 -46.82 10.36
C GLY A 38 14.11 -45.57 11.01
N ALA A 39 13.39 -44.54 11.48
CA ALA A 39 13.98 -43.34 12.12
C ALA A 39 12.93 -42.42 12.79
N SER A 40 13.18 -41.88 14.00
CA SER A 40 12.17 -41.16 14.81
C SER A 40 12.09 -39.63 14.62
N ALA A 41 13.20 -38.92 14.43
CA ALA A 41 13.19 -37.45 14.30
C ALA A 41 12.68 -36.95 12.94
N GLN A 42 12.87 -37.74 11.88
CA GLN A 42 12.39 -37.45 10.53
C GLN A 42 10.86 -37.50 10.42
N ALA A 43 10.20 -38.25 11.30
CA ALA A 43 8.77 -38.50 11.24
C ALA A 43 7.91 -37.32 11.69
N ASN A 44 8.37 -36.51 12.66
CA ASN A 44 7.65 -35.31 13.10
C ASN A 44 7.66 -34.21 12.03
N GLY A 45 8.80 -33.99 11.35
CA GLY A 45 8.87 -33.05 10.21
C GLY A 45 8.08 -33.52 8.98
N LEU A 46 7.96 -34.84 8.78
CA LEU A 46 7.09 -35.42 7.75
C LEU A 46 5.60 -35.17 8.03
N LEU A 47 5.18 -35.26 9.30
CA LEU A 47 3.82 -34.94 9.71
C LEU A 47 3.52 -33.46 9.51
N GLU A 48 4.40 -32.56 9.94
CA GLU A 48 4.22 -31.11 9.74
C GLU A 48 4.08 -30.74 8.25
N ARG A 49 4.99 -31.21 7.40
CA ARG A 49 4.93 -30.96 5.95
C ARG A 49 3.66 -31.52 5.30
N ARG A 50 3.19 -32.68 5.77
CA ARG A 50 1.93 -33.28 5.30
C ARG A 50 0.71 -32.52 5.83
N THR A 51 0.70 -32.11 7.09
CA THR A 51 -0.38 -31.27 7.67
C THR A 51 -0.50 -29.96 6.93
N ARG A 52 0.63 -29.31 6.62
CA ARG A 52 0.68 -28.11 5.77
C ARG A 52 -0.04 -28.36 4.43
N ARG A 53 0.43 -29.35 3.67
CA ARG A 53 -0.07 -29.65 2.34
C ARG A 53 -1.53 -30.11 2.25
N PHE A 54 -1.98 -30.93 3.19
CA PHE A 54 -3.30 -31.57 3.12
C PHE A 54 -4.39 -30.84 3.90
N LEU A 55 -4.04 -29.91 4.77
CA LEU A 55 -4.99 -29.20 5.62
C LEU A 55 -4.77 -27.68 5.60
N VAL A 56 -3.57 -27.20 5.93
CA VAL A 56 -3.32 -25.75 6.05
C VAL A 56 -3.45 -25.06 4.69
N ASP A 57 -2.91 -25.61 3.61
CA ASP A 57 -3.01 -25.00 2.27
C ASP A 57 -4.47 -24.89 1.81
N GLY A 58 -5.27 -25.94 2.04
CA GLY A 58 -6.71 -25.93 1.72
C GLY A 58 -7.48 -24.90 2.55
N PHE A 59 -7.14 -24.78 3.84
CA PHE A 59 -7.69 -23.77 4.75
C PHE A 59 -7.33 -22.35 4.30
N LEU A 60 -6.07 -22.08 3.97
CA LEU A 60 -5.60 -20.78 3.51
C LEU A 60 -6.21 -20.41 2.14
N ARG A 61 -6.29 -21.37 1.22
CA ARG A 61 -6.95 -21.19 -0.08
C ARG A 61 -8.42 -20.84 0.06
N ALA A 62 -9.14 -21.49 1.00
CA ALA A 62 -10.54 -21.14 1.29
C ALA A 62 -10.70 -19.69 1.77
N LEU A 63 -9.67 -19.11 2.39
CA LEU A 63 -9.61 -17.73 2.85
C LEU A 63 -9.03 -16.75 1.82
N GLY A 64 -8.77 -17.20 0.58
CA GLY A 64 -8.22 -16.38 -0.50
C GLY A 64 -6.69 -16.22 -0.46
N TRP A 65 -5.99 -17.04 0.34
CA TRP A 65 -4.54 -17.10 0.39
C TRP A 65 -4.06 -18.36 -0.33
N ASP A 66 -3.83 -18.27 -1.64
CA ASP A 66 -3.42 -19.42 -2.44
C ASP A 66 -1.90 -19.53 -2.53
N ALA A 67 -1.32 -20.61 -2.00
CA ALA A 67 0.13 -20.85 -2.03
C ALA A 67 0.69 -21.00 -3.46
N ASP A 68 -0.17 -21.33 -4.42
CA ASP A 68 0.17 -21.34 -5.85
C ASP A 68 0.32 -19.91 -6.44
N ASP A 69 -0.14 -18.88 -5.72
CA ASP A 69 0.04 -17.47 -6.06
C ASP A 69 1.07 -16.80 -5.12
N PRO A 70 2.34 -16.68 -5.55
CA PRO A 70 3.39 -16.07 -4.73
C PRO A 70 3.22 -14.56 -4.51
N THR A 71 2.25 -13.92 -5.18
CA THR A 71 1.87 -12.52 -4.91
C THR A 71 0.86 -12.41 -3.76
N ALA A 72 0.12 -13.47 -3.49
CA ALA A 72 -0.81 -13.54 -2.36
C ALA A 72 -0.11 -14.05 -1.10
N ILE A 73 0.59 -15.19 -1.16
CA ILE A 73 1.26 -15.81 -0.02
C ILE A 73 2.47 -16.61 -0.46
N ARG A 74 3.55 -16.61 0.34
CA ARG A 74 4.75 -17.41 0.08
C ARG A 74 5.01 -18.39 1.21
N GLU A 75 5.27 -19.63 0.83
CA GLU A 75 5.76 -20.67 1.72
C GLU A 75 7.27 -20.52 1.99
N GLU A 76 7.69 -20.90 3.21
CA GLU A 76 9.11 -20.94 3.62
C GLU A 76 9.83 -19.61 3.32
N ALA A 77 9.14 -18.50 3.59
CA ALA A 77 9.64 -17.18 3.29
C ALA A 77 10.85 -16.87 4.18
N ARG A 78 11.96 -16.49 3.53
CA ARG A 78 13.24 -16.23 4.21
C ARG A 78 13.30 -14.81 4.76
N SER A 79 13.78 -14.69 5.99
CA SER A 79 14.11 -13.43 6.64
C SER A 79 15.43 -13.57 7.40
N SER A 80 15.86 -12.49 8.06
CA SER A 80 17.00 -12.49 8.96
C SER A 80 16.57 -11.87 10.29
N SER A 81 17.01 -12.46 11.39
CA SER A 81 16.81 -11.90 12.72
C SER A 81 17.58 -10.58 12.88
N SER A 82 17.33 -9.85 13.97
CA SER A 82 18.15 -8.68 14.36
C SER A 82 19.62 -9.03 14.61
N THR A 83 19.93 -10.31 14.85
CA THR A 83 21.30 -10.84 15.02
C THR A 83 21.93 -11.35 13.72
N GLY A 84 21.18 -11.36 12.61
CA GLY A 84 21.65 -11.82 11.30
C GLY A 84 21.45 -13.32 11.02
N ASP A 85 20.78 -14.04 11.91
CA ASP A 85 20.48 -15.46 11.74
C ASP A 85 19.33 -15.66 10.75
N PRO A 86 19.39 -16.67 9.86
CA PRO A 86 18.31 -16.94 8.92
C PRO A 86 17.04 -17.38 9.64
N LEU A 87 15.93 -16.70 9.37
CA LEU A 87 14.59 -17.05 9.83
C LEU A 87 13.75 -17.54 8.64
N TYR A 88 12.85 -18.47 8.93
CA TYR A 88 11.94 -19.04 7.93
C TYR A 88 10.52 -18.94 8.46
N PHE A 89 9.68 -18.17 7.78
CA PHE A 89 8.24 -18.18 8.05
C PHE A 89 7.61 -19.35 7.30
N ASP A 90 6.72 -20.10 7.95
CA ASP A 90 5.98 -21.16 7.25
C ASP A 90 5.17 -20.58 6.09
N TYR A 91 4.37 -19.54 6.36
CA TYR A 91 3.71 -18.74 5.34
C TYR A 91 3.76 -17.25 5.67
N LEU A 92 4.02 -16.44 4.63
CA LEU A 92 3.99 -14.98 4.69
C LEU A 92 3.05 -14.45 3.59
N GLY A 93 1.93 -13.85 3.99
CA GLY A 93 0.93 -13.25 3.11
C GLY A 93 1.21 -11.78 2.83
N PHE A 94 0.90 -11.32 1.62
CA PHE A 94 1.28 -9.99 1.14
C PHE A 94 0.09 -9.13 0.68
N ALA A 95 0.22 -7.81 0.85
CA ALA A 95 -0.62 -6.81 0.20
C ALA A 95 -0.03 -6.45 -1.18
N GLY A 96 -0.80 -6.78 -2.23
CA GLY A 96 -0.62 -6.26 -3.60
C GLY A 96 0.79 -6.37 -4.20
N SER A 97 1.05 -5.49 -5.17
CA SER A 97 2.31 -5.44 -5.94
C SER A 97 3.53 -5.01 -5.12
N VAL A 98 3.32 -4.28 -4.01
CA VAL A 98 4.38 -3.76 -3.13
C VAL A 98 5.01 -4.86 -2.26
N ARG A 99 4.39 -6.06 -2.22
CA ARG A 99 4.87 -7.22 -1.43
C ARG A 99 5.13 -6.88 0.03
N ALA A 100 4.30 -6.02 0.61
CA ALA A 100 4.35 -5.71 2.03
C ALA A 100 3.64 -6.83 2.82
N PRO A 101 4.26 -7.40 3.88
CA PRO A 101 3.67 -8.50 4.61
C PRO A 101 2.46 -8.05 5.43
N VAL A 102 1.38 -8.82 5.37
CA VAL A 102 0.08 -8.53 6.03
C VAL A 102 -0.33 -9.64 6.97
N LEU A 103 0.06 -10.87 6.67
CA LEU A 103 -0.31 -12.07 7.43
C LEU A 103 0.93 -12.93 7.65
N ILE A 104 1.19 -13.35 8.89
CA ILE A 104 2.10 -14.46 9.20
C ILE A 104 1.26 -15.65 9.61
N VAL A 105 1.53 -16.82 9.05
CA VAL A 105 0.94 -18.09 9.52
C VAL A 105 2.06 -19.05 9.87
N GLU A 106 2.10 -19.44 11.14
CA GLU A 106 2.95 -20.51 11.64
C GLU A 106 2.15 -21.80 11.68
N ALA A 107 2.62 -22.81 10.97
CA ALA A 107 1.98 -24.12 10.91
C ALA A 107 2.67 -25.08 11.89
N LYS A 108 1.88 -25.98 12.47
CA LYS A 108 2.38 -27.07 13.31
C LYS A 108 1.79 -28.39 12.86
N GLY A 109 2.45 -29.49 13.22
CA GLY A 109 1.95 -30.83 12.92
C GLY A 109 0.57 -31.09 13.54
N ALA A 110 -0.28 -31.87 12.86
CA ALA A 110 -1.66 -32.11 13.28
C ALA A 110 -1.82 -32.81 14.65
N ASP A 111 -0.75 -33.38 15.20
CA ASP A 111 -0.72 -34.02 16.51
C ASP A 111 -0.29 -33.06 17.64
N ILE A 112 0.08 -31.81 17.31
CA ILE A 112 0.42 -30.81 18.32
C ILE A 112 -0.85 -30.37 19.05
N ASP A 113 -0.81 -30.51 20.38
CA ASP A 113 -1.90 -30.13 21.26
C ASP A 113 -2.20 -28.63 21.19
N ALA A 114 -3.50 -28.31 21.24
CA ALA A 114 -4.00 -26.95 21.44
C ALA A 114 -3.40 -26.30 22.71
N PRO A 115 -3.35 -24.96 22.77
CA PRO A 115 -2.81 -24.27 23.93
C PRO A 115 -3.63 -24.61 25.18
N LYS A 116 -2.94 -25.07 26.22
CA LYS A 116 -3.56 -25.50 27.49
C LYS A 116 -2.71 -25.09 28.69
N PRO A 117 -3.32 -24.95 29.87
CA PRO A 117 -2.57 -24.75 31.12
C PRO A 117 -1.57 -25.88 31.36
N ARG A 118 -0.45 -25.54 31.99
CA ARG A 118 0.55 -26.54 32.42
C ARG A 118 -0.04 -27.60 33.36
N LYS A 119 -1.05 -27.23 34.15
CA LYS A 119 -1.83 -28.12 35.02
C LYS A 119 -3.29 -27.68 34.98
N GLY A 120 -4.22 -28.62 34.85
CA GLY A 120 -5.65 -28.34 34.88
C GLY A 120 -6.39 -28.87 33.66
N ALA A 121 -7.69 -28.58 33.60
CA ALA A 121 -8.56 -28.96 32.50
C ALA A 121 -8.37 -28.05 31.28
N VAL A 122 -8.95 -28.47 30.15
CA VAL A 122 -9.09 -27.65 28.94
C VAL A 122 -9.91 -26.41 29.29
N LEU A 123 -9.46 -25.25 28.82
CA LEU A 123 -10.07 -23.95 29.08
C LEU A 123 -11.06 -23.57 27.97
N SER A 124 -11.98 -22.65 28.26
CA SER A 124 -12.77 -21.98 27.22
C SER A 124 -11.88 -21.12 26.29
N SER A 125 -12.44 -20.67 25.16
CA SER A 125 -11.70 -19.84 24.20
C SER A 125 -11.15 -18.55 24.82
N LEU A 126 -11.96 -17.82 25.59
CA LEU A 126 -11.55 -16.58 26.23
C LEU A 126 -10.54 -16.81 27.36
N GLU A 127 -10.66 -17.89 28.12
CA GLU A 127 -9.68 -18.24 29.16
C GLU A 127 -8.34 -18.65 28.55
N THR A 128 -8.37 -19.35 27.41
CA THR A 128 -7.16 -19.68 26.64
C THR A 128 -6.51 -18.41 26.09
N ALA A 129 -7.30 -17.46 25.55
CA ALA A 129 -6.82 -16.16 25.12
C ALA A 129 -6.14 -15.38 26.28
N ARG A 130 -6.74 -15.35 27.47
CA ARG A 130 -6.14 -14.75 28.68
C ARG A 130 -4.85 -15.45 29.11
N LEU A 131 -4.80 -16.77 29.01
CA LEU A 131 -3.60 -17.56 29.30
C LEU A 131 -2.44 -17.18 28.36
N LEU A 132 -2.73 -17.07 27.06
CA LEU A 132 -1.74 -16.67 26.04
C LEU A 132 -1.29 -15.22 26.23
N ALA A 133 -2.23 -14.28 26.44
CA ALA A 133 -1.91 -12.87 26.72
C ALA A 133 -0.97 -12.72 27.93
N LYS A 134 -1.24 -13.48 29.01
CA LYS A 134 -0.38 -13.49 30.20
C LYS A 134 1.01 -14.05 29.90
N GLU A 135 1.13 -15.13 29.13
CA GLU A 135 2.44 -15.67 28.77
C GLU A 135 3.25 -14.68 27.92
N ILE A 136 2.60 -14.05 26.94
CA ILE A 136 3.23 -13.02 26.11
C ILE A 136 3.66 -11.82 26.96
N ALA A 137 2.84 -11.39 27.93
CA ALA A 137 3.23 -10.35 28.88
C ALA A 137 4.50 -10.72 29.67
N ILE A 138 4.62 -11.97 30.12
CA ILE A 138 5.82 -12.47 30.82
C ILE A 138 7.04 -12.39 29.89
N LYS A 139 6.88 -12.76 28.60
CA LYS A 139 7.95 -12.61 27.60
C LYS A 139 8.35 -11.16 27.38
N LYS A 140 7.40 -10.24 27.46
CA LYS A 140 7.65 -8.79 27.41
C LYS A 140 8.24 -8.22 28.70
N GLY A 141 8.47 -9.04 29.73
CA GLY A 141 9.14 -8.65 30.97
C GLY A 141 8.23 -8.52 32.19
N ALA A 142 6.93 -8.85 32.08
CA ALA A 142 6.03 -8.84 33.23
C ALA A 142 6.43 -9.92 34.26
N THR A 143 6.33 -9.60 35.55
CA THR A 143 6.62 -10.54 36.62
C THR A 143 5.53 -11.59 36.73
N GLY A 144 5.89 -12.87 36.64
CA GLY A 144 4.94 -13.96 36.83
C GLY A 144 5.53 -15.33 36.51
N SER A 145 4.88 -16.39 36.99
CA SER A 145 5.19 -17.76 36.56
C SER A 145 4.45 -18.09 35.27
N SER A 146 5.15 -18.70 34.32
CA SER A 146 4.56 -19.18 33.08
C SER A 146 3.42 -20.19 33.31
N GLY A 147 2.32 -19.97 32.61
CA GLY A 147 1.08 -20.75 32.75
C GLY A 147 0.91 -21.86 31.72
N VAL A 148 1.68 -21.82 30.63
CA VAL A 148 1.59 -22.76 29.49
C VAL A 148 2.68 -23.84 29.56
N THR A 149 2.62 -24.81 28.65
CA THR A 149 3.68 -25.81 28.47
C THR A 149 4.97 -25.16 27.94
N ALA A 150 6.12 -25.82 28.15
CA ALA A 150 7.41 -25.31 27.67
C ALA A 150 7.45 -25.17 26.13
N GLU A 151 6.77 -26.07 25.43
CA GLU A 151 6.64 -26.08 23.98
C GLU A 151 5.88 -24.84 23.47
N TRP A 152 4.69 -24.56 24.03
CA TRP A 152 3.92 -23.37 23.71
C TRP A 152 4.65 -22.07 24.05
N ARG A 153 5.47 -22.07 25.11
CA ARG A 153 6.35 -20.94 25.41
C ARG A 153 7.38 -20.72 24.29
N GLY A 154 7.90 -21.78 23.68
CA GLY A 154 8.78 -21.71 22.52
C GLY A 154 8.06 -21.08 21.33
N TYR A 155 6.89 -21.62 20.97
CA TYR A 155 6.10 -21.11 19.84
C TYR A 155 5.77 -19.62 19.96
N LEU A 156 5.40 -19.14 21.15
CA LEU A 156 5.13 -17.72 21.37
C LEU A 156 6.40 -16.85 21.27
N GLU A 157 7.57 -17.39 21.58
CA GLU A 157 8.84 -16.69 21.38
C GLU A 157 9.21 -16.61 19.89
N ASP A 158 9.00 -17.70 19.15
CA ASP A 158 9.25 -17.75 17.71
C ASP A 158 8.36 -16.72 16.99
N LEU A 159 7.06 -16.69 17.28
CA LEU A 159 6.14 -15.68 16.75
C LEU A 159 6.57 -14.25 17.08
N ARG A 160 7.03 -14.01 18.31
CA ARG A 160 7.54 -12.68 18.69
C ARG A 160 8.78 -12.31 17.88
N THR A 161 9.72 -13.25 17.74
CA THR A 161 10.95 -13.07 16.95
C THR A 161 10.61 -12.77 15.49
N TYR A 162 9.65 -13.49 14.93
CA TYR A 162 9.12 -13.27 13.59
C TYR A 162 8.58 -11.85 13.39
N VAL A 163 7.69 -11.39 14.26
CA VAL A 163 7.13 -10.03 14.19
C VAL A 163 8.23 -8.97 14.35
N GLN A 164 9.20 -9.20 15.23
CA GLN A 164 10.32 -8.27 15.45
C GLN A 164 11.34 -8.25 14.30
N SER A 165 11.48 -9.36 13.57
CA SER A 165 12.41 -9.48 12.43
C SER A 165 11.95 -8.70 11.20
N LEU A 166 10.66 -8.38 11.11
CA LEU A 166 10.14 -7.58 10.01
C LEU A 166 10.75 -6.19 10.04
N ASP A 167 11.04 -5.66 8.85
CA ASP A 167 11.50 -4.29 8.71
C ASP A 167 10.41 -3.28 9.11
N ALA A 168 10.77 -2.02 9.02
CA ALA A 168 9.87 -0.88 9.16
C ALA A 168 8.52 -1.07 8.46
N ALA A 169 8.58 -1.45 7.19
CA ALA A 169 7.43 -1.48 6.33
C ALA A 169 6.56 -2.69 6.67
N GLY A 170 7.16 -3.85 6.85
CA GLY A 170 6.47 -5.07 7.22
C GLY A 170 5.78 -4.97 8.57
N ARG A 171 6.38 -4.32 9.57
CA ARG A 171 5.71 -4.08 10.85
C ARG A 171 4.50 -3.15 10.73
N SER A 172 4.53 -2.19 9.82
CA SER A 172 3.43 -1.23 9.61
C SER A 172 2.23 -1.85 8.88
N THR A 173 2.48 -2.85 8.04
CA THR A 173 1.45 -3.49 7.20
C THR A 173 0.95 -4.80 7.78
N LEU A 174 1.67 -5.42 8.71
CA LEU A 174 1.22 -6.64 9.37
C LEU A 174 -0.12 -6.39 10.09
N ARG A 175 -1.12 -7.19 9.74
CA ARG A 175 -2.47 -7.13 10.31
C ARG A 175 -2.77 -8.34 11.16
N ARG A 176 -2.22 -9.52 10.85
CA ARG A 176 -2.52 -10.76 11.58
C ARG A 176 -1.28 -11.61 11.77
N VAL A 177 -1.22 -12.25 12.92
CA VAL A 177 -0.35 -13.41 13.16
C VAL A 177 -1.24 -14.57 13.52
N VAL A 178 -0.96 -15.72 12.93
CA VAL A 178 -1.72 -16.95 13.12
C VAL A 178 -0.77 -18.06 13.50
N ILE A 179 -1.17 -18.90 14.45
CA ILE A 179 -0.56 -20.21 14.66
C ILE A 179 -1.65 -21.27 14.63
N THR A 180 -1.41 -22.37 13.91
CA THR A 180 -2.44 -23.36 13.62
C THR A 180 -1.87 -24.74 13.32
N THR A 181 -2.64 -25.77 13.64
CA THR A 181 -2.44 -27.14 13.12
C THR A 181 -3.45 -27.47 12.02
N GLY A 182 -4.36 -26.55 11.71
CA GLY A 182 -5.56 -26.79 10.93
C GLY A 182 -6.67 -27.51 11.71
N LYS A 183 -6.36 -28.13 12.86
CA LYS A 183 -7.36 -28.71 13.78
C LYS A 183 -7.84 -27.71 14.83
N TRP A 184 -6.95 -26.81 15.24
CA TRP A 184 -7.24 -25.66 16.09
C TRP A 184 -6.53 -24.44 15.50
N LEU A 185 -6.98 -23.25 15.85
CA LEU A 185 -6.51 -21.99 15.28
C LEU A 185 -6.40 -20.91 16.36
N VAL A 186 -5.26 -20.24 16.45
CA VAL A 186 -5.08 -19.01 17.25
C VAL A 186 -4.79 -17.84 16.32
N VAL A 187 -5.58 -16.77 16.44
CA VAL A 187 -5.40 -15.53 15.68
C VAL A 187 -5.09 -14.38 16.62
N PHE A 188 -4.01 -13.66 16.34
CA PHE A 188 -3.66 -12.39 16.98
C PHE A 188 -4.10 -11.24 16.06
N ASP A 189 -5.11 -10.49 16.49
CA ASP A 189 -5.75 -9.41 15.73
C ASP A 189 -4.87 -8.16 15.62
N ASP A 190 -4.16 -7.80 16.70
CA ASP A 190 -3.15 -6.74 16.68
C ASP A 190 -1.78 -7.29 17.10
N PRO A 191 -1.00 -7.82 16.15
CA PRO A 191 0.29 -8.42 16.46
C PRO A 191 1.32 -7.41 16.98
N MET A 192 1.21 -6.14 16.59
CA MET A 192 2.13 -5.10 17.03
C MET A 192 1.89 -4.75 18.49
N ALA A 193 0.64 -4.52 18.90
CA ALA A 193 0.30 -4.31 20.30
C ALA A 193 0.60 -5.55 21.16
N THR A 194 0.31 -6.74 20.61
CA THR A 194 0.50 -8.01 21.30
C THR A 194 1.98 -8.29 21.58
N PHE A 195 2.84 -8.30 20.55
CA PHE A 195 4.20 -8.83 20.65
C PHE A 195 5.30 -7.77 20.82
N VAL A 196 5.07 -6.54 20.36
CA VAL A 196 6.14 -5.52 20.22
C VAL A 196 5.93 -4.31 21.12
N ALA A 197 4.76 -3.67 21.08
CA ALA A 197 4.52 -2.40 21.76
C ALA A 197 4.64 -2.52 23.28
N ASP A 198 4.96 -1.42 23.95
CA ASP A 198 4.94 -1.38 25.41
C ASP A 198 3.51 -1.56 25.94
N GLY A 199 3.35 -2.38 26.98
CA GLY A 199 2.05 -2.66 27.60
C GLY A 199 1.67 -4.14 27.63
N LEU A 200 0.58 -4.44 28.34
CA LEU A 200 0.04 -5.80 28.45
C LEU A 200 -0.78 -6.14 27.20
N PRO A 201 -0.60 -7.34 26.61
CA PRO A 201 -1.46 -7.79 25.52
C PRO A 201 -2.93 -7.86 25.96
N ASP A 202 -3.83 -7.38 25.11
CA ASP A 202 -5.27 -7.53 25.33
C ASP A 202 -5.72 -8.93 24.94
N ALA A 203 -6.32 -9.66 25.88
CA ALA A 203 -6.86 -10.99 25.62
C ALA A 203 -8.04 -10.96 24.62
N ASN A 204 -8.74 -9.83 24.48
CA ASN A 204 -9.83 -9.71 23.50
C ASN A 204 -9.32 -9.63 22.05
N SER A 205 -8.03 -9.30 21.85
CA SER A 205 -7.36 -9.31 20.55
C SER A 205 -6.71 -10.66 20.20
N ILE A 206 -6.99 -11.70 20.99
CA ILE A 206 -6.52 -13.08 20.77
C ILE A 206 -7.73 -13.99 20.63
N HIS A 207 -7.91 -14.57 19.45
CA HIS A 207 -9.03 -15.45 19.14
C HIS A 207 -8.56 -16.89 19.10
N PHE A 208 -9.24 -17.79 19.81
CA PHE A 208 -8.91 -19.21 19.82
C PHE A 208 -10.12 -20.05 19.40
N PHE A 209 -9.94 -20.81 18.32
CA PHE A 209 -10.87 -21.79 17.82
C PHE A 209 -10.33 -23.18 18.16
N SER A 210 -11.04 -23.90 19.01
CA SER A 210 -10.52 -25.09 19.69
C SER A 210 -10.55 -26.36 18.85
N SER A 211 -11.36 -26.37 17.80
CA SER A 211 -11.58 -27.53 16.94
C SER A 211 -12.02 -27.11 15.53
N MET A 212 -11.97 -28.04 14.57
CA MET A 212 -12.56 -27.85 13.24
C MET A 212 -14.06 -27.55 13.29
N GLU A 213 -14.79 -28.12 14.26
CA GLU A 213 -16.22 -27.85 14.47
C GLU A 213 -16.48 -26.43 14.99
N SER A 214 -15.65 -25.95 15.93
CA SER A 214 -15.68 -24.56 16.38
C SER A 214 -15.37 -23.61 15.22
N MET A 215 -14.35 -23.92 14.40
CA MET A 215 -14.05 -23.13 13.21
C MET A 215 -15.19 -23.08 12.18
N GLN A 216 -15.92 -24.19 11.99
CA GLN A 216 -17.10 -24.22 11.12
C GLN A 216 -18.26 -23.37 11.69
N THR A 217 -18.50 -23.49 12.99
CA THR A 217 -19.58 -22.76 13.68
C THR A 217 -19.32 -21.25 13.67
N GLU A 218 -18.05 -20.86 13.78
CA GLU A 218 -17.61 -19.46 13.91
C GLU A 218 -16.99 -18.94 12.60
N VAL A 219 -17.39 -19.50 11.45
CA VAL A 219 -16.80 -19.18 10.14
C VAL A 219 -16.90 -17.71 9.76
N GLU A 220 -17.95 -17.02 10.18
CA GLU A 220 -18.09 -15.57 9.98
C GLU A 220 -16.98 -14.80 10.67
N GLN A 221 -16.63 -15.16 11.91
CA GLN A 221 -15.55 -14.52 12.64
C GLN A 221 -14.20 -14.81 12.00
N ILE A 222 -13.96 -16.05 11.58
CA ILE A 222 -12.73 -16.43 10.86
C ILE A 222 -12.62 -15.68 9.54
N TYR A 223 -13.73 -15.54 8.80
CA TYR A 223 -13.77 -14.75 7.57
C TYR A 223 -13.34 -13.31 7.81
N LEU A 224 -13.95 -12.62 8.78
CA LEU A 224 -13.61 -11.23 9.10
C LEU A 224 -12.16 -11.08 9.59
N LEU A 225 -11.66 -12.07 10.33
CA LEU A 225 -10.30 -12.04 10.87
C LEU A 225 -9.23 -12.33 9.83
N LEU A 226 -9.48 -13.26 8.89
CA LEU A 226 -8.41 -13.87 8.10
C LEU A 226 -8.63 -13.84 6.59
N HIS A 227 -9.84 -13.59 6.09
CA HIS A 227 -10.06 -13.59 4.65
C HIS A 227 -9.23 -12.49 3.99
N ARG A 228 -8.57 -12.80 2.87
CA ARG A 228 -7.62 -11.89 2.21
C ARG A 228 -8.24 -10.53 1.92
N ARG A 229 -9.48 -10.48 1.45
CA ARG A 229 -10.20 -9.21 1.16
C ARG A 229 -10.52 -8.35 2.39
N CYS A 230 -10.47 -8.93 3.59
CA CYS A 230 -10.67 -8.21 4.84
C CYS A 230 -9.34 -7.63 5.37
N LEU A 231 -8.21 -8.18 4.92
CA LEU A 231 -6.87 -7.81 5.39
C LEU A 231 -6.07 -7.01 4.37
N VAL A 232 -6.33 -7.24 3.09
CA VAL A 232 -5.69 -6.60 1.96
C VAL A 232 -6.74 -5.80 1.21
N ASP A 233 -6.40 -4.53 0.98
CA ASP A 233 -7.16 -3.70 0.08
C ASP A 233 -6.70 -3.96 -1.37
N ASP A 234 -7.36 -4.90 -2.03
CA ASP A 234 -7.11 -5.23 -3.44
C ASP A 234 -7.93 -4.39 -4.41
N ILE A 235 -8.72 -3.41 -3.93
CA ILE A 235 -9.47 -2.59 -4.86
C ILE A 235 -8.45 -1.65 -5.53
N PRO A 236 -8.37 -1.62 -6.86
CA PRO A 236 -7.42 -0.75 -7.54
C PRO A 236 -7.69 0.72 -7.21
N LEU A 237 -6.62 1.53 -7.20
CA LEU A 237 -6.75 2.98 -7.03
C LEU A 237 -7.64 3.58 -8.12
N THR A 238 -7.53 3.07 -9.34
CA THR A 238 -8.30 3.51 -10.49
C THR A 238 -9.50 2.62 -10.77
N THR A 239 -10.60 3.21 -11.22
CA THR A 239 -11.81 2.50 -11.68
C THR A 239 -12.32 3.14 -12.97
N SER A 240 -13.00 2.35 -13.81
CA SER A 240 -13.70 2.88 -14.98
C SER A 240 -14.94 3.69 -14.57
N VAL A 241 -15.42 4.56 -15.46
CA VAL A 241 -16.69 5.29 -15.29
C VAL A 241 -17.87 4.33 -15.14
N ALA A 242 -17.92 3.28 -15.98
CA ALA A 242 -19.01 2.30 -15.95
C ALA A 242 -19.07 1.55 -14.63
N ASP A 243 -17.91 1.19 -14.06
CA ASP A 243 -17.87 0.53 -12.76
C ASP A 243 -18.22 1.49 -11.63
N ALA A 244 -17.65 2.69 -11.62
CA ALA A 244 -17.99 3.71 -10.62
C ALA A 244 -19.51 3.96 -10.54
N LEU A 245 -20.18 4.09 -11.69
CA LEU A 245 -21.64 4.27 -11.77
C LEU A 245 -22.45 3.07 -11.23
N ARG A 246 -21.87 1.87 -11.15
CA ARG A 246 -22.57 0.66 -10.67
C ARG A 246 -22.58 0.55 -9.14
N TRP A 247 -21.53 1.01 -8.47
CA TRP A 247 -21.33 0.73 -7.05
C TRP A 247 -21.18 1.98 -6.18
N MET A 248 -20.74 3.12 -6.71
CA MET A 248 -20.67 4.36 -5.94
C MET A 248 -22.08 4.96 -5.77
N GLN A 249 -22.36 5.42 -4.56
CA GLN A 249 -23.62 6.08 -4.20
C GLN A 249 -23.33 7.49 -3.69
N SER A 250 -24.17 8.45 -4.05
CA SER A 250 -23.91 9.87 -3.78
C SER A 250 -24.03 10.28 -2.32
N ASP A 251 -24.75 9.51 -1.52
CA ASP A 251 -24.87 9.69 -0.07
C ASP A 251 -23.58 9.35 0.70
N HIS A 252 -22.65 8.64 0.06
CA HIS A 252 -21.38 8.24 0.65
C HIS A 252 -20.17 9.02 0.10
N VAL A 253 -20.37 10.02 -0.75
CA VAL A 253 -19.30 10.84 -1.32
C VAL A 253 -19.04 12.04 -0.43
N ASP A 254 -17.85 12.08 0.18
CA ASP A 254 -17.37 13.16 1.04
C ASP A 254 -16.86 14.35 0.23
N GLY A 255 -16.53 14.13 -1.04
CA GLY A 255 -16.12 15.16 -2.00
C GLY A 255 -15.37 14.58 -3.19
N TYR A 256 -14.93 15.46 -4.08
CA TYR A 256 -14.12 15.06 -5.22
C TYR A 256 -13.11 16.14 -5.61
N LEU A 257 -12.10 15.73 -6.36
CA LEU A 257 -11.08 16.58 -6.95
C LEU A 257 -10.89 16.18 -8.41
N ARG A 258 -10.42 17.11 -9.23
CA ARG A 258 -9.95 16.80 -10.58
C ARG A 258 -8.59 16.11 -10.50
N ALA A 259 -8.40 15.19 -11.44
CA ALA A 259 -7.18 14.42 -11.56
C ALA A 259 -6.92 14.10 -13.03
N VAL A 260 -5.74 13.58 -13.30
CA VAL A 260 -5.40 12.94 -14.57
C VAL A 260 -4.68 11.63 -14.34
N LEU A 261 -4.89 10.69 -15.25
CA LEU A 261 -4.04 9.54 -15.42
C LEU A 261 -3.07 9.83 -16.56
N VAL A 262 -1.79 9.66 -16.30
CA VAL A 262 -0.71 9.89 -17.27
C VAL A 262 0.00 8.58 -17.52
N ALA A 263 -0.09 8.09 -18.75
CA ALA A 263 0.59 6.88 -19.20
C ALA A 263 1.67 7.24 -20.22
N THR A 264 2.91 6.82 -19.99
CA THR A 264 4.01 7.00 -20.93
C THR A 264 4.35 5.67 -21.59
N THR A 265 4.21 5.59 -22.91
CA THR A 265 4.51 4.40 -23.70
C THR A 265 5.64 4.67 -24.69
N LYS A 266 6.36 3.63 -25.11
CA LYS A 266 7.33 3.74 -26.21
C LYS A 266 6.61 3.49 -27.52
N SER A 267 6.59 4.48 -28.41
CA SER A 267 6.03 4.39 -29.75
C SER A 267 7.13 4.53 -30.81
N GLY A 268 6.82 4.21 -32.07
CA GLY A 268 7.78 4.27 -33.20
C GLY A 268 8.42 2.92 -33.57
N ALA A 269 9.35 2.96 -34.54
CA ALA A 269 10.01 1.77 -35.06
C ALA A 269 11.04 1.23 -34.05
N ARG A 270 11.32 -0.08 -34.06
CA ARG A 270 12.26 -0.75 -33.12
C ARG A 270 13.66 -0.12 -33.04
N LYS A 271 14.11 0.61 -34.08
CA LYS A 271 15.41 1.32 -34.13
C LYS A 271 15.31 2.83 -33.79
N ARG A 272 14.11 3.38 -33.66
CA ARG A 272 13.80 4.78 -33.34
C ARG A 272 12.49 4.82 -32.56
N SER A 273 12.54 4.43 -31.30
CA SER A 273 11.41 4.59 -30.38
C SER A 273 11.46 5.97 -29.73
N TYR A 274 10.32 6.62 -29.59
CA TYR A 274 10.18 7.86 -28.84
C TYR A 274 9.08 7.68 -27.77
N PRO A 275 9.18 8.39 -26.63
CA PRO A 275 8.14 8.32 -25.63
C PRO A 275 6.88 9.05 -26.13
N THR A 276 5.71 8.45 -25.95
CA THR A 276 4.39 9.07 -26.14
C THR A 276 3.69 9.13 -24.80
N ARG A 277 3.17 10.30 -24.45
CA ARG A 277 2.45 10.52 -23.20
C ARG A 277 0.97 10.72 -23.48
N SER A 278 0.18 9.77 -23.00
CA SER A 278 -1.27 9.75 -23.07
C SER A 278 -1.85 10.25 -21.76
N ILE A 279 -2.76 11.21 -21.85
CA ILE A 279 -3.42 11.84 -20.70
C ILE A 279 -4.91 11.53 -20.75
N TYR A 280 -5.41 10.89 -19.69
CA TYR A 280 -6.81 10.62 -19.50
C TYR A 280 -7.35 11.51 -18.37
N PRO A 281 -8.40 12.31 -18.61
CA PRO A 281 -9.08 13.01 -17.55
C PRO A 281 -9.63 12.03 -16.51
N ALA A 282 -9.52 12.40 -15.24
CA ALA A 282 -9.97 11.59 -14.13
C ALA A 282 -10.58 12.45 -13.02
N LEU A 283 -11.32 11.80 -12.13
CA LEU A 283 -11.85 12.39 -10.91
C LEU A 283 -11.40 11.56 -9.70
N ALA A 284 -10.75 12.19 -8.74
CA ALA A 284 -10.49 11.59 -7.45
C ALA A 284 -11.70 11.82 -6.55
N ILE A 285 -12.42 10.77 -6.19
CA ILE A 285 -13.64 10.80 -5.38
C ILE A 285 -13.32 10.25 -3.99
N GLU A 286 -13.58 11.05 -2.96
CA GLU A 286 -13.49 10.65 -1.56
C GLU A 286 -14.82 10.03 -1.14
N THR A 287 -14.80 8.76 -0.74
CA THR A 287 -15.98 8.04 -0.27
C THR A 287 -15.61 6.98 0.76
N GLY A 288 -16.37 6.92 1.86
CA GLY A 288 -16.17 5.91 2.91
C GLY A 288 -14.78 5.95 3.55
N GLY A 289 -14.16 7.15 3.65
CA GLY A 289 -12.81 7.31 4.19
C GLY A 289 -11.68 6.90 3.23
N ARG A 290 -11.98 6.71 1.93
CA ARG A 290 -11.02 6.33 0.90
C ARG A 290 -11.13 7.20 -0.35
N VAL A 291 -10.03 7.30 -1.11
CA VAL A 291 -10.00 7.91 -2.44
C VAL A 291 -10.06 6.83 -3.53
N PHE A 292 -10.96 7.02 -4.49
CA PHE A 292 -11.00 6.27 -5.75
C PHE A 292 -10.82 7.22 -6.93
N VAL A 293 -10.09 6.80 -7.95
CA VAL A 293 -9.79 7.63 -9.12
C VAL A 293 -10.58 7.09 -10.29
N VAL A 294 -11.65 7.78 -10.66
CA VAL A 294 -12.49 7.41 -11.79
C VAL A 294 -11.87 7.95 -13.07
N VAL A 295 -11.44 7.06 -13.96
CA VAL A 295 -10.77 7.39 -15.22
C VAL A 295 -11.70 7.12 -16.40
N ASP A 296 -11.74 8.06 -17.36
CA ASP A 296 -12.52 7.90 -18.60
C ASP A 296 -11.74 7.14 -19.67
N TYR A 297 -11.65 5.81 -19.52
CA TYR A 297 -11.00 4.94 -20.52
C TYR A 297 -11.79 4.79 -21.82
N ASP A 298 -13.10 5.11 -21.82
CA ASP A 298 -13.97 5.01 -23.00
C ASP A 298 -13.67 6.10 -24.04
N THR A 299 -13.07 7.21 -23.58
CA THR A 299 -12.72 8.34 -24.41
C THR A 299 -11.23 8.25 -24.80
N PRO A 300 -10.85 8.46 -26.08
CA PRO A 300 -9.45 8.47 -26.48
C PRO A 300 -8.65 9.47 -25.66
N ALA A 301 -7.45 9.06 -25.24
CA ALA A 301 -6.51 9.91 -24.51
C ALA A 301 -6.20 11.19 -25.28
N VAL A 302 -5.82 12.23 -24.55
CA VAL A 302 -5.18 13.40 -25.14
C VAL A 302 -3.68 13.17 -25.12
N GLU A 303 -3.03 13.23 -26.29
CA GLU A 303 -1.59 13.06 -26.39
C GLU A 303 -0.86 14.38 -26.14
N GLU A 304 0.11 14.37 -25.23
CA GLU A 304 1.04 15.49 -25.05
C GLU A 304 2.15 15.41 -26.10
N LYS A 305 2.25 16.46 -26.92
CA LYS A 305 3.33 16.63 -27.88
C LYS A 305 4.51 17.32 -27.21
N MET A 306 5.71 16.75 -27.39
CA MET A 306 6.92 17.27 -26.73
C MET A 306 7.42 18.60 -27.32
N ASP A 307 7.18 18.88 -28.59
CA ASP A 307 7.78 20.01 -29.33
C ASP A 307 6.78 21.17 -29.50
N VAL A 308 6.08 21.52 -28.44
CA VAL A 308 5.05 22.56 -28.47
C VAL A 308 5.23 23.52 -27.30
N ASP A 309 5.57 24.77 -27.62
CA ASP A 309 5.73 25.86 -26.64
C ASP A 309 4.40 26.31 -26.03
N ASP A 310 3.31 26.18 -26.76
CA ASP A 310 1.96 26.52 -26.32
C ASP A 310 1.12 25.24 -26.10
N ILE A 311 0.81 24.93 -24.84
CA ILE A 311 -0.04 23.78 -24.50
C ILE A 311 -1.51 24.15 -24.37
N SER A 312 -1.94 25.35 -24.76
CA SER A 312 -3.34 25.79 -24.65
C SER A 312 -4.30 24.82 -25.33
N TYR A 313 -3.94 24.27 -26.49
CA TYR A 313 -4.77 23.26 -27.16
C TYR A 313 -4.87 21.96 -26.34
N LEU A 314 -3.77 21.50 -25.74
CA LEU A 314 -3.74 20.33 -24.86
C LEU A 314 -4.65 20.57 -23.64
N LEU A 315 -4.48 21.73 -22.97
CA LEU A 315 -5.27 22.11 -21.80
C LEU A 315 -6.76 22.21 -22.14
N GLN A 316 -7.11 22.83 -23.26
CA GLN A 316 -8.49 22.93 -23.73
C GLN A 316 -9.09 21.55 -24.02
N ALA A 317 -8.34 20.67 -24.69
CA ALA A 317 -8.79 19.32 -25.00
C ALA A 317 -9.04 18.49 -23.71
N ILE A 318 -8.15 18.59 -22.72
CA ILE A 318 -8.32 17.94 -21.42
C ILE A 318 -9.52 18.55 -20.68
N GLN A 319 -9.66 19.88 -20.65
CA GLN A 319 -10.77 20.57 -20.00
C GLN A 319 -12.13 20.17 -20.58
N VAL A 320 -12.26 20.08 -21.91
CA VAL A 320 -13.51 19.66 -22.58
C VAL A 320 -13.86 18.22 -22.18
N LYS A 321 -12.90 17.30 -22.27
CA LYS A 321 -13.14 15.88 -21.93
C LYS A 321 -13.38 15.70 -20.42
N GLY A 322 -12.61 16.38 -19.59
CA GLY A 322 -12.77 16.37 -18.13
C GLY A 322 -14.12 16.92 -17.70
N SER A 323 -14.56 18.05 -18.26
CA SER A 323 -15.88 18.63 -17.94
C SER A 323 -17.03 17.71 -18.37
N ALA A 324 -16.85 16.96 -19.46
CA ALA A 324 -17.80 15.92 -19.87
C ALA A 324 -17.82 14.74 -18.89
N LEU A 325 -16.66 14.27 -18.41
CA LEU A 325 -16.56 13.25 -17.36
C LEU A 325 -17.22 13.72 -16.05
N GLU A 326 -16.91 14.95 -15.60
CA GLU A 326 -17.52 15.56 -14.42
C GLU A 326 -19.04 15.65 -14.53
N SER A 327 -19.54 15.99 -15.73
CA SER A 327 -20.98 16.01 -16.01
C SER A 327 -21.60 14.61 -15.96
N ARG A 328 -20.94 13.59 -16.52
CA ARG A 328 -21.39 12.17 -16.47
C ARG A 328 -21.45 11.64 -15.04
N MET A 329 -20.51 12.04 -14.20
CA MET A 329 -20.40 11.55 -12.82
C MET A 329 -21.28 12.31 -11.81
N ARG A 330 -22.01 13.36 -12.22
CA ARG A 330 -22.84 14.15 -11.29
C ARG A 330 -23.88 13.34 -10.50
N SER A 331 -24.44 12.28 -11.08
CA SER A 331 -25.40 11.42 -10.36
C SER A 331 -24.76 10.69 -9.19
N VAL A 332 -23.46 10.39 -9.30
CA VAL A 332 -22.65 9.73 -8.27
C VAL A 332 -22.04 10.73 -7.29
N ILE A 333 -21.51 11.85 -7.76
CA ILE A 333 -20.86 12.83 -6.89
C ILE A 333 -21.90 13.63 -6.07
N GLY A 334 -23.12 13.73 -6.59
CA GLY A 334 -24.18 14.55 -6.02
C GLY A 334 -24.23 15.93 -6.69
N ALA A 335 -25.43 16.41 -6.98
CA ALA A 335 -25.65 17.60 -7.81
C ALA A 335 -25.14 18.91 -7.18
N ALA A 336 -24.93 18.95 -5.86
CA ALA A 336 -24.47 20.12 -5.12
C ALA A 336 -22.98 20.09 -4.78
N ALA A 337 -22.28 19.00 -5.09
CA ALA A 337 -20.87 18.86 -4.80
C ALA A 337 -20.03 19.78 -5.70
N THR A 338 -18.99 20.38 -5.14
CA THR A 338 -17.99 21.16 -5.86
C THR A 338 -16.62 20.55 -5.64
N SER A 339 -15.72 20.73 -6.62
CA SER A 339 -14.34 20.22 -6.53
C SER A 339 -13.64 20.84 -5.32
N LYS A 340 -12.94 20.01 -4.54
CA LYS A 340 -12.09 20.47 -3.44
C LYS A 340 -10.77 21.01 -3.98
N SER A 341 -10.16 21.91 -3.21
CA SER A 341 -8.78 22.36 -3.44
C SER A 341 -7.76 21.33 -2.95
N LEU A 342 -6.53 21.40 -3.49
CA LEU A 342 -5.42 20.54 -3.05
C LEU A 342 -5.12 20.69 -1.54
N VAL A 343 -5.32 21.88 -0.98
CA VAL A 343 -5.10 22.15 0.44
C VAL A 343 -6.09 21.37 1.31
N ALA A 344 -7.34 21.25 0.86
CA ALA A 344 -8.39 20.53 1.58
C ALA A 344 -8.31 19.01 1.42
N PHE A 345 -7.54 18.50 0.46
CA PHE A 345 -7.36 17.08 0.23
C PHE A 345 -6.52 16.44 1.35
N ALA A 346 -6.90 15.24 1.80
CA ALA A 346 -6.09 14.49 2.77
C ALA A 346 -4.82 13.88 2.15
N GLY A 347 -4.76 13.79 0.81
CA GLY A 347 -3.74 13.05 0.08
C GLY A 347 -4.28 11.70 -0.39
N LEU A 348 -3.66 11.16 -1.45
CA LEU A 348 -3.78 9.75 -1.78
C LEU A 348 -3.21 8.98 -0.60
N ALA A 349 -3.97 8.02 -0.08
CA ALA A 349 -3.53 7.20 1.03
C ALA A 349 -2.23 6.49 0.63
N THR A 350 -1.11 6.94 1.20
CA THR A 350 0.09 6.13 1.23
C THR A 350 -0.25 4.83 1.92
N SER A 351 0.41 3.76 1.52
CA SER A 351 0.62 2.63 2.43
C SER A 351 0.88 3.19 3.85
N PRO A 352 0.18 2.72 4.90
CA PRO A 352 0.26 3.27 6.26
C PRO A 352 1.68 3.39 6.87
N THR A 353 2.65 2.83 6.16
CA THR A 353 4.10 2.94 6.27
C THR A 353 4.65 4.38 6.36
N ASP A 354 4.15 5.32 5.55
CA ASP A 354 4.76 6.67 5.47
C ASP A 354 4.37 7.57 6.67
N THR A 355 3.15 7.37 7.18
CA THR A 355 2.58 8.16 8.29
C THR A 355 3.11 7.70 9.66
N LEU A 356 3.24 6.38 9.88
CA LEU A 356 3.62 5.81 11.18
C LEU A 356 5.12 5.93 11.51
N MET A 357 5.99 6.01 10.51
CA MET A 357 7.44 6.22 10.72
C MET A 357 7.77 7.64 11.18
N ARG A 358 7.02 8.64 10.70
CA ARG A 358 7.27 10.05 11.00
C ARG A 358 6.75 10.46 12.38
N GLU A 359 5.70 9.81 12.89
CA GLU A 359 5.10 10.14 14.20
C GLU A 359 5.87 9.59 15.42
N ARG A 360 6.76 8.60 15.26
CA ARG A 360 7.34 7.86 16.40
C ARG A 360 8.80 8.18 16.75
N VAL A 361 9.49 9.03 16.00
CA VAL A 361 10.87 9.43 16.32
C VAL A 361 10.88 10.90 16.71
N THR A 362 11.09 11.17 18.01
CA THR A 362 11.43 12.52 18.45
C THR A 362 12.79 12.85 17.87
N VAL A 363 12.80 13.79 16.93
CA VAL A 363 14.00 14.21 16.24
C VAL A 363 14.95 14.88 17.24
N GLU A 364 16.14 14.29 17.42
CA GLU A 364 17.13 14.77 18.38
C GLU A 364 17.63 16.17 17.97
N ALA A 365 17.59 17.14 18.88
CA ALA A 365 17.91 18.54 18.59
C ALA A 365 19.33 18.67 18.01
N GLY A 366 19.45 19.21 16.80
CA GLY A 366 20.72 19.42 16.11
C GLY A 366 21.15 18.31 15.14
N SER A 367 20.43 17.17 15.10
CA SER A 367 20.61 16.09 14.12
C SER A 367 20.30 16.55 12.68
N SER A 368 20.78 15.80 11.68
CA SER A 368 20.45 16.08 10.26
C SER A 368 18.94 16.11 10.04
N ALA A 369 18.18 15.21 10.67
CA ALA A 369 16.72 15.21 10.64
C ALA A 369 16.11 16.46 11.32
N ALA A 370 16.74 17.02 12.36
CA ALA A 370 16.30 18.27 13.00
C ALA A 370 16.55 19.48 12.10
N ARG A 371 17.63 19.43 11.31
CA ARG A 371 18.03 20.48 10.38
C ARG A 371 17.25 20.43 9.06
N SER A 372 16.70 19.26 8.69
CA SER A 372 15.85 19.09 7.51
C SER A 372 14.47 19.75 7.63
N GLY A 373 14.12 20.29 8.81
CA GLY A 373 12.75 20.70 9.13
C GLY A 373 11.87 19.46 9.33
N ALA A 374 10.96 19.49 10.30
CA ALA A 374 9.96 18.44 10.43
C ALA A 374 9.22 18.34 9.09
N ASP A 375 9.37 17.23 8.37
CA ASP A 375 8.74 17.02 7.07
C ASP A 375 7.22 16.96 7.32
N PRO A 376 6.48 18.05 7.07
CA PRO A 376 5.06 18.10 7.41
C PRO A 376 4.40 16.99 6.61
N GLN A 377 3.59 16.13 7.25
CA GLN A 377 2.86 15.00 6.62
C GLN A 377 2.68 15.27 5.12
N VAL A 378 3.57 14.70 4.28
CA VAL A 378 3.61 15.08 2.88
C VAL A 378 2.40 14.43 2.26
N LYS A 379 1.32 15.20 2.17
CA LYS A 379 0.13 14.83 1.40
C LYS A 379 0.64 14.43 0.03
N ARG A 380 0.41 13.17 -0.36
CA ARG A 380 0.77 12.71 -1.70
C ARG A 380 -0.38 12.99 -2.64
N PHE A 381 -0.06 13.59 -3.76
CA PHE A 381 -1.03 13.90 -4.80
C PHE A 381 -0.77 13.07 -6.06
N VAL A 382 0.31 12.30 -6.05
CA VAL A 382 0.78 11.50 -7.18
C VAL A 382 1.06 10.09 -6.69
N ASP A 383 0.52 9.11 -7.40
CA ASP A 383 0.76 7.69 -7.13
C ASP A 383 0.74 6.87 -8.42
N THR A 384 1.36 5.70 -8.39
CA THR A 384 1.29 4.73 -9.49
C THR A 384 -0.03 3.96 -9.44
N THR A 385 -0.59 3.58 -10.59
CA THR A 385 -1.82 2.76 -10.62
C THR A 385 -1.63 1.36 -10.06
N GLY A 386 -0.40 0.83 -10.15
CA GLY A 386 -0.09 -0.54 -9.74
C GLY A 386 -0.59 -1.62 -10.71
N GLU A 387 -1.08 -1.24 -11.89
CA GLU A 387 -1.50 -2.14 -12.96
C GLU A 387 -0.34 -3.03 -13.42
N VAL A 388 -0.57 -4.35 -13.48
CA VAL A 388 0.48 -5.33 -13.77
C VAL A 388 1.00 -5.15 -15.19
N GLY A 389 2.31 -4.91 -15.32
CA GLY A 389 2.98 -4.74 -16.62
C GLY A 389 2.99 -3.30 -17.15
N VAL A 390 2.56 -2.32 -16.34
CA VAL A 390 2.57 -0.90 -16.71
C VAL A 390 3.60 -0.15 -15.87
N GLU A 391 4.81 0.07 -16.42
CA GLU A 391 5.94 0.67 -15.68
C GLU A 391 5.90 2.21 -15.61
N SER A 392 4.96 2.88 -16.27
CA SER A 392 4.95 4.35 -16.39
C SER A 392 3.55 4.93 -16.45
N GLU A 393 2.71 4.55 -15.50
CA GLU A 393 1.36 5.05 -15.36
C GLU A 393 1.12 5.63 -13.96
N PHE A 394 0.68 6.88 -13.94
CA PHE A 394 0.54 7.68 -12.72
C PHE A 394 -0.81 8.35 -12.66
N VAL A 395 -1.44 8.28 -11.49
CA VAL A 395 -2.52 9.18 -11.12
C VAL A 395 -1.92 10.45 -10.54
N ILE A 396 -2.44 11.60 -10.97
CA ILE A 396 -2.06 12.92 -10.49
C ILE A 396 -3.33 13.68 -10.10
N VAL A 397 -3.54 13.90 -8.81
CA VAL A 397 -4.65 14.70 -8.27
C VAL A 397 -4.27 16.17 -8.32
N THR A 398 -4.98 16.94 -9.12
CA THR A 398 -4.65 18.34 -9.46
C THR A 398 -5.55 19.35 -8.77
N GLY A 399 -6.52 18.89 -7.97
CA GLY A 399 -7.43 19.74 -7.21
C GLY A 399 -8.49 20.32 -8.10
N GLU A 400 -8.39 21.62 -8.38
CA GLU A 400 -9.37 22.33 -9.23
C GLU A 400 -8.89 22.45 -10.69
N ALA A 401 -7.60 22.22 -10.96
CA ALA A 401 -7.08 22.22 -12.33
C ALA A 401 -7.34 20.87 -13.02
N TRP A 402 -7.49 20.86 -14.34
CA TRP A 402 -7.61 19.63 -15.13
C TRP A 402 -6.27 19.02 -15.54
N PHE A 403 -5.15 19.73 -15.38
CA PHE A 403 -3.82 19.23 -15.71
C PHE A 403 -2.77 19.84 -14.79
N TYR A 404 -1.63 19.15 -14.63
CA TYR A 404 -0.60 19.56 -13.67
C TYR A 404 0.39 20.59 -14.22
N LYS A 405 0.47 20.75 -15.55
CA LYS A 405 1.24 21.82 -16.20
C LYS A 405 0.34 23.02 -16.45
N LEU A 406 0.86 24.20 -16.14
CA LEU A 406 0.25 25.49 -16.50
C LEU A 406 0.70 25.90 -17.89
N ASN A 407 -0.13 26.65 -18.62
CA ASN A 407 0.30 27.19 -19.91
C ASN A 407 1.49 28.13 -19.74
N GLU A 408 1.37 29.05 -18.77
CA GLU A 408 2.36 30.04 -18.43
C GLU A 408 2.88 29.84 -17.00
N PRO A 409 4.19 30.05 -16.75
CA PRO A 409 4.74 29.99 -15.40
C PRO A 409 4.20 31.08 -14.48
N LEU A 410 4.05 30.76 -13.20
CA LEU A 410 3.67 31.70 -12.15
C LEU A 410 4.83 32.65 -11.80
N GLY A 411 4.54 33.96 -11.76
CA GLY A 411 5.50 34.98 -11.32
C GLY A 411 6.45 35.45 -12.43
N PRO A 412 7.59 36.09 -12.08
CA PRO A 412 8.51 36.61 -13.07
C PRO A 412 9.22 35.48 -13.84
N GLU A 413 9.69 35.82 -15.04
CA GLU A 413 10.38 34.88 -15.94
C GLU A 413 11.60 34.25 -15.26
N CYS A 414 11.73 32.93 -15.38
CA CYS A 414 12.90 32.20 -14.89
C CYS A 414 13.96 32.17 -15.99
N THR A 415 15.16 32.62 -15.65
CA THR A 415 16.32 32.67 -16.57
C THR A 415 16.90 31.30 -16.90
N TYR A 416 16.51 30.26 -16.16
CA TYR A 416 17.04 28.90 -16.29
C TYR A 416 16.17 27.98 -17.16
N HIS A 417 15.27 28.53 -17.98
CA HIS A 417 14.56 27.75 -19.01
C HIS A 417 15.48 27.30 -20.16
N LEU A 418 16.63 27.97 -20.33
CA LEU A 418 17.65 27.65 -21.33
C LEU A 418 18.88 27.05 -20.66
N TRP A 419 19.31 25.86 -21.12
CA TRP A 419 20.46 25.13 -20.62
C TRP A 419 21.75 25.93 -20.76
N ARG A 420 21.90 26.66 -21.87
CA ARG A 420 23.06 27.53 -22.06
C ARG A 420 23.19 28.56 -20.95
N THR A 421 22.08 29.18 -20.54
CA THR A 421 22.08 30.15 -19.43
C THR A 421 22.44 29.47 -18.10
N ALA A 422 21.90 28.27 -17.84
CA ALA A 422 22.23 27.49 -16.65
C ALA A 422 23.71 27.06 -16.62
N LYS A 423 24.28 26.73 -17.79
CA LYS A 423 25.69 26.36 -17.96
C LYS A 423 26.61 27.54 -17.75
N ASP A 424 26.31 28.68 -18.38
CA ASP A 424 27.09 29.90 -18.21
C ASP A 424 27.05 30.39 -16.75
N GLY A 425 25.96 30.11 -16.04
CA GLY A 425 25.82 30.33 -14.60
C GLY A 425 26.51 29.28 -13.69
N GLY A 426 27.08 28.21 -14.25
CA GLY A 426 27.77 27.17 -13.49
C GLY A 426 26.88 26.26 -12.64
N VAL A 427 25.56 26.21 -12.92
CA VAL A 427 24.56 25.49 -12.11
C VAL A 427 23.98 24.26 -12.82
N THR A 428 24.63 23.78 -13.87
CA THR A 428 24.25 22.57 -14.61
C THR A 428 25.47 21.89 -15.24
N SER A 429 25.30 20.68 -15.76
CA SER A 429 26.38 19.88 -16.35
C SER A 429 26.85 20.40 -17.70
N ASP A 430 28.12 20.10 -18.03
CA ASP A 430 28.71 20.42 -19.34
C ASP A 430 28.06 19.68 -20.52
N GLN A 431 27.42 18.55 -20.26
CA GLN A 431 26.65 17.81 -21.26
C GLN A 431 25.26 18.42 -21.42
N VAL A 432 24.87 18.65 -22.68
CA VAL A 432 23.49 18.99 -23.04
C VAL A 432 22.62 17.79 -22.69
N PRO A 433 21.57 17.94 -21.87
CA PRO A 433 20.62 16.87 -21.63
C PRO A 433 20.05 16.43 -22.99
N MET A 434 20.27 15.17 -23.39
CA MET A 434 19.58 14.67 -24.58
C MET A 434 18.09 14.61 -24.27
N SER A 435 17.32 15.38 -25.03
CA SER A 435 15.97 15.89 -24.73
C SER A 435 14.82 14.87 -24.80
N TYR A 436 15.10 13.57 -24.84
CA TYR A 436 14.09 12.53 -25.03
C TYR A 436 14.22 11.41 -24.00
N THR A 437 13.63 11.60 -22.82
CA THR A 437 13.43 10.52 -21.84
C THR A 437 11.95 10.36 -21.55
N SER A 438 11.53 9.18 -21.08
CA SER A 438 10.16 8.95 -20.59
C SER A 438 9.79 9.86 -19.41
N GLU A 439 10.80 10.38 -18.72
CA GLU A 439 10.71 11.17 -17.50
C GLU A 439 10.85 12.68 -17.77
N SER A 440 10.79 13.14 -19.02
CA SER A 440 10.85 14.57 -19.36
C SER A 440 10.09 14.87 -20.65
N PHE A 441 8.94 15.55 -20.54
CA PHE A 441 8.15 16.05 -21.68
C PHE A 441 8.20 17.58 -21.77
N THR A 442 9.30 18.17 -21.33
CA THR A 442 9.63 19.58 -21.54
C THR A 442 11.02 19.68 -22.14
N GLN A 443 11.16 20.45 -23.22
CA GLN A 443 12.42 20.62 -23.95
C GLN A 443 13.13 21.89 -23.53
N ASP A 444 14.45 21.91 -23.74
CA ASP A 444 15.25 23.10 -23.53
C ASP A 444 14.67 24.31 -24.27
N ALA A 445 14.80 25.50 -23.67
CA ALA A 445 14.21 26.77 -24.12
C ALA A 445 12.68 26.90 -24.02
N GLN A 446 11.94 25.81 -23.75
CA GLN A 446 10.50 25.94 -23.49
C GLN A 446 10.25 26.66 -22.16
N VAL A 447 9.20 27.47 -22.10
CA VAL A 447 8.83 28.25 -20.89
C VAL A 447 8.49 27.38 -19.68
N ARG A 448 8.32 26.06 -19.88
CA ARG A 448 8.03 25.09 -18.82
C ARG A 448 9.22 24.23 -18.45
N HIS A 449 10.36 24.39 -19.11
CA HIS A 449 11.57 23.63 -18.84
C HIS A 449 12.40 24.29 -17.75
N CYS A 450 13.12 23.50 -16.95
CA CYS A 450 14.10 23.99 -16.00
C CYS A 450 15.42 23.23 -16.20
N ALA A 451 16.43 23.95 -16.66
CA ALA A 451 17.76 23.41 -16.92
C ALA A 451 18.71 23.52 -15.71
N HIS A 452 18.23 24.05 -14.57
CA HIS A 452 19.03 24.22 -13.36
C HIS A 452 19.31 22.86 -12.70
N GLY A 453 20.54 22.35 -12.90
CA GLY A 453 20.95 21.02 -12.48
C GLY A 453 20.93 20.82 -10.98
N ASP A 454 21.46 21.77 -10.20
CA ASP A 454 21.51 21.62 -8.74
C ASP A 454 20.11 21.61 -8.10
N HIS A 455 19.15 22.32 -8.72
CA HIS A 455 17.78 22.35 -8.24
C HIS A 455 17.10 20.98 -8.39
N ARG A 456 17.55 20.11 -9.31
CA ARG A 456 17.03 18.73 -9.38
C ARG A 456 17.29 17.95 -8.10
N ALA A 457 18.46 18.13 -7.48
CA ALA A 457 18.75 17.51 -6.19
C ALA A 457 17.90 18.11 -5.05
N VAL A 458 17.51 19.38 -5.15
CA VAL A 458 16.62 20.05 -4.18
C VAL A 458 15.16 19.57 -4.32
N ARG A 459 14.76 19.15 -5.53
CA ARG A 459 13.43 18.59 -5.79
C ARG A 459 13.24 17.21 -5.17
N ASP A 460 14.33 16.48 -4.93
CA ASP A 460 14.30 15.17 -4.30
C ASP A 460 13.56 15.24 -2.94
N HIS A 461 12.65 14.30 -2.72
CA HIS A 461 11.74 14.21 -1.57
C HIS A 461 10.74 15.37 -1.33
N ARG A 462 10.82 16.49 -2.07
CA ARG A 462 9.85 17.61 -1.95
C ARG A 462 8.86 17.70 -3.12
N CYS A 463 9.31 17.36 -4.33
CA CYS A 463 8.52 17.54 -5.53
C CYS A 463 7.57 16.35 -5.79
N GLN A 464 6.28 16.62 -5.91
CA GLN A 464 5.26 15.59 -6.21
C GLN A 464 5.43 14.95 -7.60
N LEU A 465 6.09 15.62 -8.54
CA LEU A 465 6.21 15.21 -9.94
C LEU A 465 7.62 14.73 -10.33
N ASP A 466 8.53 14.53 -9.36
CA ASP A 466 9.91 14.19 -9.67
C ASP A 466 10.05 12.90 -10.50
N GLY A 467 9.24 11.88 -10.18
CA GLY A 467 9.19 10.61 -10.93
C GLY A 467 8.48 10.66 -12.29
N ILE A 468 7.91 11.82 -12.69
CA ILE A 468 7.15 11.99 -13.94
C ILE A 468 7.81 13.02 -14.86
N GLU A 469 8.36 14.09 -14.28
CA GLU A 469 8.90 15.25 -14.98
C GLU A 469 10.17 15.77 -14.31
N THR A 470 11.31 15.24 -14.72
CA THR A 470 12.65 15.61 -14.23
C THR A 470 13.03 17.06 -14.54
N HIS A 471 12.46 17.67 -15.59
CA HIS A 471 12.81 19.03 -16.03
C HIS A 471 11.63 20.02 -16.06
N LEU A 472 10.47 19.68 -15.48
CA LEU A 472 9.38 20.66 -15.35
C LEU A 472 9.75 21.79 -14.39
N CYS A 473 9.63 23.03 -14.85
CA CYS A 473 9.75 24.22 -14.05
C CYS A 473 8.67 24.24 -12.97
N CYS A 474 9.07 24.37 -11.70
CA CYS A 474 8.13 24.39 -10.58
C CYS A 474 7.11 25.53 -10.67
N ARG A 475 7.44 26.64 -11.35
CA ARG A 475 6.51 27.75 -11.60
C ARG A 475 5.45 27.43 -12.64
N ALA A 476 5.72 26.48 -13.53
CA ALA A 476 4.77 26.00 -14.52
C ALA A 476 3.96 24.79 -14.00
N CYS A 477 3.93 24.55 -12.68
CA CYS A 477 3.30 23.40 -12.07
C CYS A 477 2.22 23.82 -11.06
N VAL A 478 1.08 23.13 -11.07
CA VAL A 478 -0.01 23.35 -10.11
C VAL A 478 0.39 23.06 -8.66
N PHE A 479 1.44 22.25 -8.44
CA PHE A 479 1.93 21.88 -7.11
C PHE A 479 2.96 22.86 -6.55
N GLU A 480 3.20 24.02 -7.17
CA GLU A 480 4.18 25.01 -6.70
C GLU A 480 3.97 25.37 -5.23
N GLN A 481 2.74 25.73 -4.86
CA GLN A 481 2.40 26.08 -3.48
C GLN A 481 2.47 24.86 -2.54
N VAL A 482 2.18 23.66 -3.03
CA VAL A 482 2.22 22.42 -2.22
C VAL A 482 3.64 22.00 -1.92
N CYS A 483 4.54 22.02 -2.92
CA CYS A 483 5.91 21.56 -2.78
C CYS A 483 6.81 22.56 -2.04
N TRP A 484 6.53 23.87 -2.17
CA TRP A 484 7.41 24.93 -1.66
C TRP A 484 6.75 25.78 -0.57
N GLY A 485 5.43 25.78 -0.46
CA GLY A 485 4.70 26.55 0.56
C GLY A 485 5.12 28.02 0.59
N SER A 486 5.47 28.48 1.80
CA SER A 486 6.04 29.80 2.04
C SER A 486 7.58 29.83 1.89
N ASP A 487 8.26 28.69 1.97
CA ASP A 487 9.72 28.60 1.81
C ASP A 487 10.10 28.41 0.33
N ARG A 488 10.11 29.54 -0.38
CA ARG A 488 10.54 29.62 -1.79
C ARG A 488 12.03 29.91 -1.94
N SER A 489 12.78 29.99 -0.84
CA SER A 489 14.22 30.25 -0.85
C SER A 489 15.05 29.23 -1.67
N PRO A 490 14.63 27.95 -1.80
CA PRO A 490 15.37 26.98 -2.61
C PRO A 490 15.03 27.04 -4.12
N LEU A 491 14.04 27.84 -4.53
CA LEU A 491 13.70 27.99 -5.94
C LEU A 491 14.74 28.88 -6.63
N PRO A 492 15.30 28.48 -7.78
CA PRO A 492 16.32 29.26 -8.48
C PRO A 492 15.76 30.50 -9.20
N CYS A 493 14.46 30.72 -9.13
CA CYS A 493 13.76 31.73 -9.91
C CYS A 493 13.65 33.05 -9.11
N PRO A 494 13.67 34.24 -9.77
CA PRO A 494 13.58 35.53 -9.08
C PRO A 494 12.34 35.63 -8.19
N ALA A 495 12.46 36.07 -6.94
CA ALA A 495 11.33 36.11 -6.00
C ALA A 495 10.11 36.85 -6.61
N ILE A 496 8.90 36.31 -6.38
CA ILE A 496 7.67 37.00 -6.75
C ILE A 496 7.60 38.26 -5.89
N GLN A 497 7.73 39.44 -6.50
CA GLN A 497 7.44 40.68 -5.80
C GLN A 497 5.94 40.73 -5.57
N LEU A 498 5.50 40.39 -4.36
CA LEU A 498 4.14 40.65 -3.91
C LEU A 498 3.98 42.16 -3.74
N SER A 499 3.72 42.85 -4.85
CA SER A 499 3.19 44.20 -4.80
C SER A 499 1.90 44.15 -3.99
N THR A 500 1.84 44.90 -2.89
CA THR A 500 0.69 44.99 -2.00
C THR A 500 -0.46 45.69 -2.74
N VAL A 501 -1.13 44.97 -3.64
CA VAL A 501 -2.36 45.39 -4.29
C VAL A 501 -3.40 44.33 -3.99
N ALA A 502 -4.53 44.78 -3.45
CA ALA A 502 -5.61 43.97 -2.92
C ALA A 502 -5.99 42.80 -3.84
N VAL A 503 -6.10 41.62 -3.23
CA VAL A 503 -6.61 40.39 -3.85
C VAL A 503 -8.04 40.62 -4.32
N LEU A 504 -8.22 40.86 -5.62
CA LEU A 504 -9.41 40.44 -6.34
C LEU A 504 -9.03 39.16 -7.07
N GLY A 505 -9.70 38.06 -6.73
CA GLY A 505 -9.44 36.73 -7.27
C GLY A 505 -9.57 36.67 -8.80
N PRO A 506 -8.98 35.67 -9.45
CA PRO A 506 -9.08 35.52 -10.89
C PRO A 506 -10.53 35.22 -11.26
N ALA A 507 -11.11 36.13 -12.06
CA ALA A 507 -12.35 35.88 -12.78
C ALA A 507 -12.12 34.76 -13.80
N ALA A 508 -13.14 33.91 -13.94
CA ALA A 508 -13.18 32.72 -14.77
C ALA A 508 -12.65 32.92 -16.20
N LEU A 509 -11.85 31.94 -16.65
CA LEU A 509 -11.68 31.52 -18.04
C LEU A 509 -11.79 29.99 -18.11
#